data_AF-A0A432FPR9-F1
#
_entry.id   AF-A0A432FPR9-F1
#
_cell.length_a   1.000
_cell.length_b   1.000
_cell.length_c   1.000
_cell.angle_alpha   90.00
_cell.angle_beta   90.00
_cell.angle_gamma   90.00
#
_symmetry.space_group_name_H-M   'P 1'
#
loop_
_entity.id
_entity.type
_entity.pdbx_description
1 polymer ?
#
loop_
_entity_poly.entity_id
_entity_poly.type
_entity_poly.pdbx_seq_one_letter_code
_entity_poly.pdbx_strand_id
1 'polypeptide(L)'
;MDVTDDFDTEYYEFHQPDEVIRMEDILPNPESPIPEEAEEIRKRNLLVHDVLALLPKRWRHALVLMDIHGLSESVSAEVVGVDPDQLRQMRTCAESFMREWLAQRIGPDKIEDTTTQELLGSPLREPLPEELEAEILEKFMPME
;
A
#
# COMPACT_ATOMS: atom_id res chain seq x y z
N MET A 1 -29.52 -56.10 33.53
CA MET A 1 -29.22 -55.19 34.65
C MET A 1 -27.76 -55.46 34.97
N ASP A 2 -26.76 -54.74 34.50
CA ASP A 2 -26.60 -53.37 33.95
C ASP A 2 -25.21 -53.42 33.21
N VAL A 3 -25.05 -53.19 31.90
CA VAL A 3 -24.57 -51.95 31.20
C VAL A 3 -23.65 -51.10 32.10
N THR A 4 -22.39 -50.71 31.85
CA THR A 4 -21.54 -50.28 30.70
C THR A 4 -20.06 -50.51 31.09
N ASP A 5 -19.13 -50.93 30.23
CA ASP A 5 -18.40 -50.15 29.21
C ASP A 5 -17.66 -48.92 29.77
N ASP A 6 -16.32 -48.91 29.59
CA ASP A 6 -15.37 -47.79 29.64
C ASP A 6 -15.41 -46.86 30.90
N PHE A 7 -14.32 -46.40 31.49
CA PHE A 7 -13.33 -45.52 30.91
C PHE A 7 -12.02 -45.64 31.69
N ASP A 8 -10.97 -45.93 30.95
CA ASP A 8 -9.60 -45.56 31.29
C ASP A 8 -9.58 -44.06 31.60
N THR A 9 -9.70 -43.70 32.88
CA THR A 9 -9.60 -42.30 33.30
C THR A 9 -8.12 -42.02 33.55
N GLU A 10 -7.34 -42.03 32.47
CA GLU A 10 -6.05 -41.36 32.41
C GLU A 10 -6.35 -39.87 32.66
N TYR A 11 -6.15 -39.46 33.91
CA TYR A 11 -6.38 -38.11 34.38
C TYR A 11 -5.32 -37.22 33.71
N TYR A 12 -5.63 -36.72 32.50
CA TYR A 12 -4.83 -35.70 31.84
C TYR A 12 -4.88 -34.43 32.69
N GLU A 13 -3.93 -34.30 33.61
CA GLU A 13 -3.65 -33.04 34.29
C GLU A 13 -3.20 -32.04 33.22
N PHE A 14 -4.14 -31.21 32.74
CA PHE A 14 -3.84 -30.07 31.89
C PHE A 14 -3.04 -29.06 32.71
N HIS A 15 -1.72 -29.25 32.77
CA HIS A 15 -0.80 -28.27 33.31
C HIS A 15 -0.78 -27.05 32.39
N GLN A 16 -1.65 -26.08 32.66
CA GLN A 16 -1.53 -24.72 32.11
C GLN A 16 -0.28 -24.13 32.77
N PRO A 17 0.82 -23.85 32.03
CA PRO A 17 1.91 -23.11 32.65
C PRO A 17 1.34 -21.78 33.14
N ASP A 18 1.54 -21.46 34.42
CA ASP A 18 1.30 -20.12 34.96
C ASP A 18 2.22 -19.14 34.21
N GLU A 19 1.74 -18.67 33.06
CA GLU A 19 2.45 -17.69 32.25
C GLU A 19 2.34 -16.36 33.01
N VAL A 20 3.42 -16.01 33.71
CA VAL A 20 3.51 -14.75 34.46
C VAL A 20 3.44 -13.61 33.45
N ILE A 21 2.25 -13.01 33.32
CA ILE A 21 1.99 -11.85 32.46
C ILE A 21 2.99 -10.76 32.84
N ARG A 22 3.89 -10.41 31.91
CA ARG A 22 4.88 -9.36 32.12
C ARG A 22 4.29 -8.02 31.72
N MET A 23 4.91 -6.94 32.22
CA MET A 23 4.47 -5.58 31.89
C MET A 23 4.51 -5.33 30.36
N GLU A 24 5.45 -5.96 29.66
CA GLU A 24 5.57 -5.93 28.19
C GLU A 24 4.41 -6.59 27.43
N ASP A 25 3.71 -7.56 28.02
CA ASP A 25 2.56 -8.24 27.41
C ASP A 25 1.27 -7.39 27.45
N ILE A 26 1.24 -6.36 28.31
CA ILE A 26 0.08 -5.48 28.51
C ILE A 26 0.29 -4.14 27.79
N LEU A 27 1.53 -3.81 27.42
CA LEU A 27 1.84 -2.55 26.76
C LEU A 27 1.35 -2.60 25.31
N PRO A 28 0.33 -1.80 24.94
CA PRO A 28 -0.06 -1.70 23.55
C PRO A 28 1.12 -1.16 22.75
N ASN A 29 1.43 -1.77 21.61
CA ASN A 29 2.37 -1.17 20.67
C ASN A 29 1.72 0.11 20.11
N PRO A 30 2.20 1.31 20.47
CA PRO A 30 1.56 2.56 20.05
C PRO A 30 1.74 2.85 18.55
N GLU A 31 2.65 2.14 17.87
CA GLU A 31 2.90 2.27 16.44
C GLU A 31 2.08 1.29 15.60
N SER A 32 1.39 0.33 16.22
CA SER A 32 0.54 -0.61 15.50
C SER A 32 -0.88 -0.03 15.37
N PRO A 33 -1.42 0.13 14.15
CA PRO A 33 -2.81 0.53 13.99
C PRO A 33 -3.72 -0.51 14.65
N ILE A 34 -4.82 -0.04 15.26
CA ILE A 34 -5.83 -0.95 15.78
C ILE A 34 -6.49 -1.70 14.61
N PRO A 35 -7.07 -2.90 14.83
CA PRO A 35 -7.59 -3.73 13.74
C PRO A 35 -8.57 -3.03 12.81
N GLU A 36 -9.40 -2.13 13.34
CA GLU A 36 -10.34 -1.32 12.57
C GLU A 36 -9.62 -0.33 11.64
N GLU A 37 -8.61 0.38 12.15
CA GLU A 37 -7.76 1.28 11.36
C GLU A 37 -6.98 0.52 10.28
N ALA A 38 -6.45 -0.68 10.61
CA ALA A 38 -5.75 -1.52 9.65
C ALA A 38 -6.66 -1.96 8.49
N GLU A 39 -7.93 -2.24 8.78
CA GLU A 39 -8.92 -2.61 7.77
C GLU A 39 -9.32 -1.41 6.89
N GLU A 40 -9.49 -0.23 7.48
CA GLU A 40 -9.74 1.00 6.71
C GLU A 40 -8.54 1.37 5.81
N ILE A 41 -7.30 1.20 6.29
CA ILE A 41 -6.09 1.36 5.49
C ILE A 41 -6.09 0.36 4.32
N ARG A 42 -6.42 -0.92 4.56
CA ARG A 42 -6.50 -1.93 3.48
C ARG A 42 -7.54 -1.56 2.43
N LYS A 43 -8.76 -1.20 2.85
CA LYS A 43 -9.82 -0.79 1.92
C LYS A 43 -9.39 0.41 1.09
N ARG A 44 -8.76 1.41 1.71
CA ARG A 44 -8.21 2.57 1.01
C ARG A 44 -7.17 2.15 -0.03
N ASN A 45 -6.22 1.30 0.35
CA ASN A 45 -5.16 0.86 -0.56
C ASN A 45 -5.71 0.05 -1.75
N LEU A 46 -6.74 -0.76 -1.53
CA LEU A 46 -7.43 -1.49 -2.60
C LEU A 46 -8.08 -0.51 -3.61
N LEU A 47 -8.76 0.52 -3.12
CA LEU A 47 -9.36 1.54 -3.98
C LEU A 47 -8.31 2.33 -4.78
N VAL A 48 -7.17 2.65 -4.15
CA VAL A 48 -6.04 3.30 -4.82
C VAL A 48 -5.45 2.38 -5.90
N HIS A 49 -5.24 1.10 -5.59
CA HIS A 49 -4.76 0.12 -6.55
C HIS A 49 -5.72 -0.03 -7.74
N ASP A 50 -7.03 -0.11 -7.47
CA ASP A 50 -8.05 -0.22 -8.52
C ASP A 50 -8.06 0.98 -9.45
N VAL A 51 -7.96 2.20 -8.90
CA VAL A 51 -7.94 3.40 -9.74
C VAL A 51 -6.64 3.51 -10.55
N LEU A 52 -5.51 3.11 -9.97
CA LEU A 52 -4.24 3.03 -10.70
C LEU A 52 -4.34 2.04 -11.86
N ALA A 53 -4.95 0.87 -11.65
CA ALA A 53 -5.11 -0.14 -12.70
C ALA A 53 -5.94 0.37 -13.90
N LEU A 54 -6.85 1.33 -13.67
CA LEU A 54 -7.65 1.96 -14.72
C LEU A 54 -6.88 3.05 -15.51
N LEU A 55 -5.79 3.57 -14.95
CA LEU A 55 -4.98 4.59 -15.62
C LEU A 55 -4.18 4.00 -16.79
N PRO A 56 -4.04 4.75 -17.91
CA PRO A 56 -3.10 4.39 -18.97
C PRO A 56 -1.69 4.13 -18.44
N LYS A 57 -0.97 3.14 -19.00
CA LYS A 57 0.38 2.74 -18.54
C LYS A 57 1.32 3.94 -18.37
N ARG A 58 1.31 4.87 -19.34
CA ARG A 58 2.17 6.07 -19.30
C ARG A 58 1.81 7.04 -18.17
N TRP A 59 0.54 7.15 -17.79
CA TRP A 59 0.09 8.01 -16.69
C TRP A 59 0.48 7.41 -15.34
N ARG A 60 0.37 6.08 -15.19
CA ARG A 60 0.91 5.37 -14.03
C ARG A 60 2.41 5.60 -13.87
N HIS A 61 3.19 5.44 -14.94
CA HIS A 61 4.63 5.64 -14.89
C HIS A 61 4.98 7.06 -14.43
N ALA A 62 4.29 8.08 -14.95
CA ALA A 62 4.50 9.46 -14.51
C ALA A 62 4.26 9.66 -13.00
N LEU A 63 3.16 9.11 -12.46
CA LEU A 63 2.84 9.17 -11.03
C LEU A 63 3.86 8.41 -10.19
N VAL A 64 4.21 7.17 -10.58
CA VAL A 64 5.17 6.34 -9.84
C VAL A 64 6.53 7.04 -9.75
N LEU A 65 7.08 7.48 -10.89
CA LEU A 65 8.40 8.10 -10.94
C LEU A 65 8.46 9.40 -10.11
N MET A 66 7.44 10.25 -10.21
CA MET A 66 7.43 11.55 -9.54
C MET A 66 6.97 11.49 -8.08
N ASP A 67 5.85 10.81 -7.80
CA ASP A 67 5.19 10.88 -6.50
C ASP A 67 5.68 9.78 -5.54
N ILE A 68 6.04 8.59 -6.04
CA ILE A 68 6.54 7.47 -5.22
C ILE A 68 8.07 7.49 -5.14
N HIS A 69 8.76 7.70 -6.26
CA HIS A 69 10.23 7.68 -6.31
C HIS A 69 10.89 9.06 -6.19
N GLY A 70 10.11 10.15 -6.23
CA GLY A 70 10.63 11.50 -6.02
C GLY A 70 11.61 11.95 -7.11
N LEU A 71 11.56 11.34 -8.30
CA LEU A 71 12.44 11.71 -9.42
C LEU A 71 12.05 13.08 -9.98
N SER A 72 13.04 13.79 -10.51
CA SER A 72 12.78 15.08 -11.15
C SER A 72 11.91 14.93 -12.40
N GLU A 73 11.19 16.00 -12.75
CA GLU A 73 10.38 16.06 -13.98
C GLU A 73 11.20 15.73 -15.23
N SER A 74 12.46 16.20 -15.29
CA SER A 74 13.33 15.98 -16.45
C SER A 74 13.69 14.51 -16.63
N VAL A 75 14.07 13.83 -15.54
CA VAL A 75 14.45 12.41 -15.56
C VAL A 75 13.22 11.56 -15.86
N SER A 76 12.09 11.87 -15.21
CA SER A 76 10.83 11.15 -15.40
C SER A 76 10.30 11.29 -16.82
N ALA A 77 10.41 12.48 -17.43
CA ALA A 77 9.98 12.72 -18.80
C ALA A 77 10.83 11.93 -19.79
N GLU A 78 12.14 11.87 -19.56
CA GLU A 78 13.04 11.09 -20.39
C GLU A 78 12.78 9.59 -20.31
N VAL A 79 12.55 9.04 -19.12
CA VAL A 79 12.20 7.62 -18.92
C VAL A 79 10.85 7.28 -19.53
N VAL A 80 9.87 8.18 -19.46
CA VAL A 80 8.55 7.98 -20.11
C VAL A 80 8.62 8.22 -21.63
N GLY A 81 9.69 8.85 -22.13
CA GLY A 81 9.89 9.18 -23.54
C GLY A 81 9.00 10.31 -24.03
N VAL A 82 8.71 11.31 -23.18
CA VAL A 82 7.85 12.47 -23.47
C VAL A 82 8.55 13.79 -23.11
N ASP A 83 7.98 14.90 -23.55
CA ASP A 83 8.43 16.23 -23.11
C ASP A 83 8.01 16.51 -21.65
N PRO A 84 8.81 17.27 -20.86
CA PRO A 84 8.44 17.62 -19.48
C PRO A 84 7.07 18.28 -19.33
N ASP A 85 6.65 19.11 -20.29
CA ASP A 85 5.31 19.73 -20.25
C ASP A 85 4.21 18.69 -20.44
N GLN A 86 4.44 17.70 -21.32
CA GLN A 86 3.51 16.59 -21.52
C GLN A 86 3.45 15.69 -20.28
N LEU A 87 4.59 15.43 -19.64
CA LEU A 87 4.64 14.67 -18.39
C LEU A 87 3.83 15.36 -17.29
N ARG A 88 4.01 16.68 -17.11
CA ARG A 88 3.22 17.47 -16.16
C ARG A 88 1.73 17.39 -16.45
N GLN A 89 1.35 17.54 -17.72
CA GLN A 89 -0.05 17.44 -18.12
C GLN A 89 -0.63 16.05 -17.85
N MET A 90 0.13 14.99 -18.15
CA MET A 90 -0.25 13.61 -17.85
C MET A 90 -0.44 13.40 -16.34
N ARG A 91 0.46 13.92 -15.51
CA ARG A 91 0.33 13.87 -14.04
C ARG A 91 -0.93 14.59 -13.57
N THR A 92 -1.18 15.81 -14.04
CA THR A 92 -2.39 16.58 -13.66
C THR A 92 -3.67 15.88 -14.10
N CYS A 93 -3.70 15.30 -15.30
CA CYS A 93 -4.86 14.53 -15.77
C CYS A 93 -5.07 13.26 -14.94
N ALA A 94 -3.99 12.54 -14.61
CA ALA A 94 -4.05 11.34 -13.80
C ALA A 94 -4.54 11.64 -12.37
N GLU A 95 -4.02 12.69 -11.74
CA GLU A 95 -4.48 13.16 -10.43
C GLU A 95 -5.96 13.51 -10.46
N SER A 96 -6.39 14.29 -11.46
CA SER A 96 -7.79 14.72 -11.59
C SER A 96 -8.72 13.52 -11.76
N PHE A 97 -8.33 12.55 -12.61
CA PHE A 97 -9.07 11.31 -12.79
C PHE A 97 -9.16 10.49 -11.50
N MET A 98 -8.04 10.32 -10.79
CA MET A 98 -8.03 9.56 -9.54
C MET A 98 -8.92 10.19 -8.48
N ARG A 99 -8.82 11.52 -8.30
CA ARG A 99 -9.64 12.27 -7.35
C ARG A 99 -11.12 12.13 -7.67
N GLU A 100 -11.51 12.29 -8.93
CA GLU A 100 -12.91 12.15 -9.35
C GLU A 100 -13.44 10.71 -9.16
N TRP A 101 -12.64 9.72 -9.57
CA TRP A 101 -13.03 8.31 -9.44
C TRP A 101 -13.17 7.85 -7.99
N LEU A 102 -12.27 8.31 -7.12
CA LEU A 102 -12.32 8.04 -5.69
C LEU A 102 -13.48 8.80 -5.05
N ALA A 103 -13.74 10.06 -5.42
CA ALA A 103 -14.81 10.88 -4.85
C ALA A 103 -16.17 10.23 -5.07
N GLN A 104 -16.37 9.59 -6.22
CA GLN A 104 -17.58 8.83 -6.52
C GLN A 104 -17.80 7.60 -5.62
N ARG A 105 -16.76 7.09 -4.95
CA ARG A 105 -16.82 5.86 -4.13
C ARG A 105 -16.79 6.11 -2.64
N ILE A 106 -15.95 7.03 -2.19
CA ILE A 106 -15.76 7.32 -0.75
C ILE A 106 -16.32 8.66 -0.32
N GLY A 107 -16.84 9.46 -1.26
CA GLY A 107 -17.35 10.82 -1.03
C GLY A 107 -16.27 11.89 -1.19
N PRO A 108 -16.64 13.12 -1.60
CA PRO A 108 -15.69 14.21 -1.80
C PRO A 108 -15.03 14.66 -0.50
N ASP A 109 -15.78 14.66 0.61
CA ASP A 109 -15.29 15.11 1.93
C ASP A 109 -14.10 14.29 2.46
N LYS A 110 -13.92 13.05 1.97
CA LYS A 110 -12.80 12.18 2.36
C LYS A 110 -11.53 12.40 1.52
N ILE A 111 -11.58 13.23 0.48
CA ILE A 111 -10.48 13.41 -0.50
C ILE A 111 -9.93 14.83 -0.50
N GLU A 112 -10.74 15.81 -0.11
CA GLU A 112 -10.38 17.24 -0.16
C GLU A 112 -9.07 17.54 0.60
N ASP A 113 -8.81 16.84 1.71
CA ASP A 113 -7.61 17.06 2.52
C ASP A 113 -6.44 16.13 2.19
N THR A 114 -6.60 15.16 1.26
CA THR A 114 -5.53 14.18 0.98
C THR A 114 -4.78 14.55 -0.30
N THR A 115 -3.46 14.65 -0.21
CA THR A 115 -2.60 14.82 -1.40
C THR A 115 -2.51 13.52 -2.19
N THR A 116 -2.29 13.60 -3.50
CA THR A 116 -2.02 12.43 -4.35
C THR A 116 -0.86 11.60 -3.81
N GLN A 117 0.15 12.27 -3.27
CA GLN A 117 1.31 11.63 -2.64
C GLN A 117 0.93 10.85 -1.38
N GLU A 118 0.01 11.35 -0.55
CA GLU A 118 -0.51 10.63 0.62
C GLU A 118 -1.44 9.48 0.24
N LEU A 119 -2.21 9.63 -0.85
CA LEU A 119 -3.03 8.53 -1.41
C LEU A 119 -2.15 7.39 -1.90
N LEU A 120 -1.03 7.71 -2.56
CA LEU A 120 -0.06 6.73 -3.09
C LEU A 120 0.94 6.23 -2.04
N GLY A 121 1.20 7.00 -0.99
CA GLY A 121 2.30 6.81 -0.04
C GLY A 121 2.08 5.76 1.06
N SER A 122 0.92 5.11 1.10
CA SER A 122 0.64 4.06 2.09
C SER A 122 0.58 2.69 1.45
N PRO A 123 1.17 1.69 2.10
CA PRO A 123 2.46 1.12 1.72
C PRO A 123 2.42 0.47 0.30
N LEU A 124 2.23 1.28 -0.74
CA LEU A 124 2.54 0.92 -2.13
C LEU A 124 3.98 1.33 -2.43
N ARG A 125 4.91 1.02 -1.51
CA ARG A 125 6.34 0.98 -1.82
C ARG A 125 6.60 -0.30 -2.63
N GLU A 126 5.81 -0.49 -3.69
CA GLU A 126 6.08 -1.50 -4.68
C GLU A 126 7.45 -1.17 -5.27
N PRO A 127 8.31 -2.17 -5.50
CA PRO A 127 9.53 -1.94 -6.27
C PRO A 127 9.13 -1.32 -7.61
N LEU A 128 9.97 -0.43 -8.15
CA LEU A 128 9.75 0.09 -9.49
C LEU A 128 9.54 -1.11 -10.42
N PRO A 129 8.61 -1.03 -11.38
CA PRO A 129 8.50 -2.07 -12.40
C PRO A 129 9.89 -2.34 -12.98
N GLU A 130 10.33 -3.61 -13.07
CA GLU A 130 11.69 -3.97 -13.48
C GLU A 130 12.11 -3.29 -14.80
N GLU A 131 11.15 -3.07 -15.70
CA GLU A 131 11.33 -2.33 -16.95
C GLU A 131 11.83 -0.89 -16.71
N LEU A 132 11.24 -0.19 -15.73
CA LEU A 132 11.62 1.18 -15.36
C LEU A 132 12.91 1.20 -14.55
N GLU A 133 13.15 0.22 -13.68
CA GLU A 133 14.44 0.11 -12.97
C GLU A 133 15.60 -0.08 -13.96
N ALA A 134 15.43 -0.99 -14.92
CA ALA A 134 16.43 -1.24 -15.95
C ALA A 134 16.68 0.02 -16.80
N GLU A 135 15.63 0.74 -17.20
CA GLU A 135 15.76 1.96 -17.98
C GLU A 135 16.45 3.09 -17.20
N ILE A 136 16.13 3.24 -15.90
CA ILE A 136 16.81 4.21 -15.02
C ILE A 136 18.28 3.83 -14.82
N LEU A 137 18.58 2.55 -14.55
CA LEU A 137 19.94 2.06 -14.36
C LEU A 137 20.76 2.22 -15.65
N GLU A 138 20.22 1.85 -16.80
CA GLU A 138 20.89 1.97 -18.10
C GLU A 138 21.21 3.43 -18.44
N LYS A 139 20.26 4.35 -18.21
CA LYS A 139 20.40 5.74 -18.63
C LYS A 139 21.09 6.65 -17.61
N PHE A 140 20.88 6.43 -16.32
CA PHE A 140 21.24 7.40 -15.27
C PHE A 140 22.22 6.87 -14.22
N MET A 141 22.49 5.57 -14.17
CA MET A 141 23.53 4.98 -13.34
C MET A 141 24.32 3.92 -14.13
N PRO A 142 25.14 4.33 -15.13
CA PRO A 142 26.04 3.38 -15.77
C PRO A 142 26.97 2.82 -14.67
N MET A 143 26.93 1.51 -14.45
CA MET A 143 27.95 0.86 -13.62
C MET A 143 29.31 1.12 -14.28
N GLU A 144 30.13 1.97 -13.66
CA GLU A 144 31.56 2.13 -13.97
C GLU A 144 32.33 0.81 -13.83
#